data_AF-A0A3D4B6A8-F1
#
_entry.id   AF-A0A3D4B6A8-F1
#
_cell.length_a   1.000
_cell.length_b   1.000
_cell.length_c   1.000
_cell.angle_alpha   90.00
_cell.angle_beta   90.00
_cell.angle_gamma   90.00
#
_symmetry.space_group_name_H-M   'P 1'
#
loop_
_entity.id
_entity.type
_entity.pdbx_description
1 polymer ?
#
loop_
_entity_poly.entity_id
_entity_poly.type
_entity_poly.pdbx_seq_one_letter_code
_entity_poly.pdbx_strand_id
1 'polypeptide(L)' 'MARTIREDPKNSDLLYLGTELGLFISLDRGDRWVELRNNLPLAAINDLVVHPRDNDLVLGTHGRGIWILDNLS' A
#
# COMPACT_ATOMS: atom_id res chain seq x y z
N MET A 1 -9.18 5.21 10.01
CA MET A 1 -7.95 5.36 10.81
C MET A 1 -6.79 4.81 10.00
N ALA A 2 -5.63 5.48 10.03
CA ALA A 2 -4.40 5.00 9.41
C ALA A 2 -3.75 3.94 10.30
N ARG A 3 -3.29 2.83 9.71
CA ARG A 3 -2.61 1.73 10.42
C ARG A 3 -1.11 1.72 10.14
N THR A 4 -0.72 1.98 8.90
CA THR A 4 0.67 1.94 8.47
C THR A 4 0.89 2.83 7.25
N ILE A 5 2.09 3.38 7.11
CA ILE A 5 2.54 4.16 5.96
C ILE A 5 3.95 3.71 5.58
N ARG A 6 4.24 3.63 4.28
CA ARG A 6 5.60 3.44 3.75
C ARG A 6 5.83 4.34 2.55
N GLU A 7 7.06 4.80 2.43
CA GLU A 7 7.59 5.47 1.25
C GLU A 7 8.16 4.43 0.29
N ASP A 8 8.00 4.66 -1.02
CA ASP A 8 8.65 3.85 -2.02
C ASP A 8 10.18 4.09 -2.00
N PRO A 9 11.00 3.04 -1.94
CA PRO A 9 12.45 3.18 -1.80
C PRO A 9 13.14 3.76 -3.06
N LYS A 10 12.45 3.79 -4.21
CA LYS A 10 12.95 4.32 -5.48
C LYS A 10 12.32 5.67 -5.83
N ASN A 11 11.14 5.98 -5.30
CA ASN A 11 10.43 7.23 -5.53
C ASN A 11 9.89 7.83 -4.22
N SER A 12 10.59 8.84 -3.70
CA SER A 12 10.20 9.49 -2.45
C SER A 12 8.86 10.23 -2.48
N ASP A 13 8.29 10.44 -3.67
CA ASP A 13 6.98 11.09 -3.83
C ASP A 13 5.82 10.09 -3.76
N LEU A 14 6.11 8.80 -3.93
CA LEU A 14 5.15 7.71 -3.85
C LEU A 14 5.05 7.18 -2.42
N LEU A 15 3.87 7.34 -1.81
CA LEU A 15 3.56 6.83 -0.49
C LEU A 15 2.43 5.80 -0.56
N TYR A 16 2.54 4.76 0.26
CA TYR A 16 1.52 3.72 0.45
C TYR A 16 0.94 3.82 1.86
N LEU A 17 -0.38 3.88 1.98
CA LEU A 17 -1.11 4.03 3.24
C LEU A 17 -2.10 2.89 3.43
N GLY A 18 -1.86 2.07 4.44
CA GLY A 18 -2.78 1.04 4.90
C GLY A 18 -3.78 1.59 5.90
N THR A 19 -5.06 1.34 5.67
CA THR A 19 -6.15 1.79 6.54
C THR A 19 -7.09 0.63 6.88
N GLU A 20 -8.07 0.88 7.76
CA GLU A 20 -9.19 -0.04 8.01
C GLU A 20 -10.03 -0.34 6.76
N LEU A 21 -10.03 0.57 5.79
CA LEU A 21 -10.92 0.54 4.63
C LEU A 21 -10.22 0.04 3.36
N GLY A 22 -8.90 -0.14 3.40
CA GLY A 22 -8.12 -0.56 2.25
C GLY A 22 -6.80 0.19 2.12
N LEU A 23 -6.20 0.08 0.93
CA LEU A 23 -4.94 0.69 0.56
C LEU A 23 -5.17 2.00 -0.18
N PHE A 24 -4.43 3.03 0.20
CA PHE A 24 -4.38 4.31 -0.48
C PHE A 24 -2.95 4.58 -0.94
N ILE A 25 -2.81 5.33 -2.02
CA ILE A 25 -1.53 5.81 -2.53
C ILE A 25 -1.54 7.33 -2.65
N SER A 26 -0.38 7.95 -2.47
CA SER A 26 -0.12 9.34 -2.82
C SER A 26 1.05 9.39 -3.78
N LEU A 27 0.99 10.29 -4.76
CA LEU A 27 2.04 10.54 -5.76
C LEU A 27 2.70 11.93 -5.56
N ASP A 28 2.34 12.61 -4.47
CA ASP A 28 2.68 13.98 -4.14
C ASP A 28 3.02 14.12 -2.66
N ARG A 29 3.76 13.15 -2.11
CA ARG A 29 4.27 13.17 -0.73
C ARG A 29 3.21 13.33 0.36
N GLY A 30 1.98 12.93 0.07
CA GLY A 30 0.86 12.94 1.01
C GLY A 30 -0.10 14.11 0.88
N ASP A 31 0.10 15.01 -0.09
CA ASP A 31 -0.83 16.12 -0.35
C ASP A 31 -2.20 15.61 -0.85
N ARG A 32 -2.21 14.55 -1.67
CA ARG A 32 -3.42 13.90 -2.17
C ARG A 32 -3.31 12.39 -2.07
N TRP A 33 -4.45 11.76 -1.74
CA TRP A 33 -4.57 10.32 -1.58
C TRP A 33 -5.63 9.76 -2.52
N VAL A 34 -5.29 8.67 -3.20
CA VAL A 34 -6.18 7.93 -4.09
C VAL A 34 -6.29 6.50 -3.59
N GLU A 35 -7.52 5.98 -3.51
CA GLU A 35 -7.75 4.60 -3.08
C GLU A 35 -7.35 3.62 -4.19
N LEU A 36 -6.51 2.63 -3.86
CA LEU A 36 -6.09 1.60 -4.80
C LEU A 36 -7.04 0.40 -4.71
N ARG A 37 -8.00 0.33 -5.63
CA ARG A 37 -9.00 -0.75 -5.72
C ARG A 37 -8.60 -1.81 -6.75
N ASN A 38 -7.44 -2.44 -6.59
CA ASN A 38 -6.95 -3.45 -7.55
C ASN A 38 -7.46 -4.87 -7.20
N ASN A 39 -8.79 -5.08 -7.22
CA ASN A 39 -9.45 -6.30 -6.69
C ASN A 39 -9.10 -6.63 -5.22
N LEU A 40 -8.57 -5.65 -4.49
CA LEU A 40 -8.29 -5.81 -3.07
C LEU A 40 -9.63 -5.93 -2.31
N PRO A 41 -9.72 -6.85 -1.35
CA PRO A 41 -10.89 -6.93 -0.51
C PRO A 41 -10.99 -5.69 0.37
N LEU A 42 -12.23 -5.29 0.66
CA LEU A 42 -12.53 -4.35 1.75
C LEU A 42 -12.09 -4.98 3.08
N ALA A 43 -10.85 -4.74 3.45
CA ALA A 43 -10.21 -5.31 4.62
C ALA A 43 -9.15 -4.36 5.15
N ALA A 44 -8.97 -4.41 6.47
CA ALA A 44 -7.93 -3.66 7.14
C ALA A 44 -6.55 -4.11 6.65
N ILE A 45 -5.77 -3.15 6.17
CA ILE A 45 -4.36 -3.32 5.84
C ILE A 45 -3.55 -2.99 7.09
N ASN A 46 -3.03 -4.02 7.75
CA ASN A 46 -2.34 -3.86 9.03
C ASN A 46 -0.87 -3.52 8.87
N ASP A 47 -0.24 -4.08 7.85
CA ASP A 47 1.15 -3.84 7.54
C ASP A 47 1.37 -3.89 6.03
N LEU A 48 2.42 -3.19 5.60
CA LEU A 48 2.82 -3.13 4.21
C LEU A 48 4.35 -3.01 4.09
N VAL A 49 4.89 -3.70 3.10
CA VAL A 49 6.32 -3.75 2.79
C VAL A 49 6.50 -3.59 1.29
N VAL A 50 7.40 -2.68 0.88
CA VAL A 50 7.82 -2.55 -0.52
C VAL A 50 9.09 -3.37 -0.69
N HIS A 51 9.05 -4.39 -1.54
CA HIS A 51 10.20 -5.25 -1.79
C HIS A 51 11.25 -4.48 -2.63
N PRO A 52 12.46 -4.21 -2.12
CA PRO A 52 13.36 -3.22 -2.70
C PRO A 52 13.91 -3.63 -4.08
N ARG A 53 14.01 -4.94 -4.35
CA ARG A 53 14.52 -5.46 -5.62
C ARG A 53 13.48 -5.33 -6.72
N ASP A 54 12.28 -5.84 -6.45
CA ASP A 54 11.25 -6.12 -7.47
C ASP A 54 10.16 -5.04 -7.52
N ASN A 55 10.15 -4.11 -6.55
CA ASN A 55 9.12 -3.08 -6.36
C ASN A 55 7.71 -3.60 -6.09
N ASP A 56 7.60 -4.86 -5.68
CA ASP A 56 6.32 -5.45 -5.31
C ASP A 56 5.86 -4.92 -3.96
N LEU A 57 4.56 -4.61 -3.86
CA LEU A 57 3.95 -4.21 -2.61
C LEU A 57 3.29 -5.42 -1.96
N VAL A 58 3.83 -5.81 -0.81
CA VAL A 58 3.32 -6.90 0.01
C VAL A 58 2.41 -6.31 1.09
N LEU A 59 1.16 -6.76 1.15
CA LEU A 59 0.15 -6.32 2.10
C LEU A 59 -0.23 -7.44 3.07
N GLY A 60 -0.15 -7.15 4.37
CA GLY A 60 -0.70 -7.98 5.43
C GLY A 60 -2.15 -7.58 5.75
N THR A 61 -3.10 -8.45 5.44
CA THR A 61 -4.53 -8.19 5.68
C THR A 61 -5.05 -8.91 6.92
N HIS A 62 -5.93 -8.26 7.71
CA HIS A 62 -6.52 -8.92 8.87
C HIS A 62 -7.47 -10.06 8.44
N GLY A 63 -7.09 -11.31 8.75
CA GLY A 63 -7.93 -12.49 8.54
C GLY A 63 -8.11 -12.93 7.08
N ARG A 64 -7.38 -12.35 6.12
CA ARG A 64 -7.51 -12.65 4.68
C ARG A 64 -6.18 -12.96 3.97
N GLY A 65 -5.11 -13.20 4.73
CA GLY A 65 -3.81 -13.63 4.21
C GLY A 65 -2.92 -12.49 3.70
N ILE A 66 -1.91 -12.87 2.92
CA ILE A 66 -0.93 -11.97 2.31
C ILE A 66 -1.35 -11.70 0.87
N TRP A 67 -1.28 -10.43 0.46
CA TRP A 67 -1.49 -10.01 -0.93
C TRP A 67 -0.20 -9.43 -1.47
N ILE A 68 0.12 -9.76 -2.72
CA ILE A 68 1.27 -9.19 -3.43
C ILE A 68 0.71 -8.47 -4.64
N LEU A 69 1.02 -7.16 -4.74
CA LEU A 69 0.77 -6.39 -5.94
C LEU A 69 2.07 -6.30 -6.72
N ASP A 70 2.12 -7.04 -7.83
CA ASP A 70 3.22 -7.06 -8.77
C ASP A 70 3.05 -5.94 -9.82
N ASN A 71 4.17 -5.47 -10.39
CA ASN A 71 4.21 -4.44 -11.46
C ASN A 71 3.77 -3.04 -11.02
N LEU A 72 4.22 -2.57 -9.86
CA LEU A 72 4.24 -1.14 -9.55
C LEU A 72 5.43 -0.50 -10.28
N SER A 73 5.25 -0.20 -11.56
CA SER A 73 6.23 0.48 -12.44
C SER A 73 5.95 1.97 -12.57
#